data_AF-A0A3P6CB88-F1
#
_entry.id   AF-A0A3P6CB88-F1
#
_cell.length_a   1.000
_cell.length_b   1.000
_cell.length_c   1.000
_cell.angle_alpha   90.00
_cell.angle_beta   90.00
_cell.angle_gamma   90.00
#
_symmetry.space_group_name_H-M   'P 1'
#
loop_
_entity.id
_entity.type
_entity.pdbx_description
1 polymer ?
#
loop_
_entity_poly.entity_id
_entity_poly.type
_entity_poly.pdbx_seq_one_letter_code
_entity_poly.pdbx_strand_id
1 'polypeptide(L)'
;MFKKKHLAYLVSKAARVFRVCDFYTYFHKIKMVDLGCADYLTRVGFEHWTRSHSHGMRYNVMTSNVAESLNPALSEAREYPIVAHTVNAYGLVLWQT
;
A
#
# COMPACT_ATOMS: atom_id res chain seq x y z
N MET A 1 -7.35 11.85 -29.17
CA MET A 1 -7.90 11.46 -27.85
C MET A 1 -7.31 10.15 -27.29
N PHE A 2 -6.94 9.16 -28.11
CA PHE A 2 -6.46 7.83 -27.67
C PHE A 2 -5.04 7.79 -27.04
N LYS A 3 -4.13 8.68 -27.45
CA LYS A 3 -2.73 8.68 -26.97
C LYS A 3 -2.61 8.87 -25.46
N LYS A 4 -3.48 9.69 -24.85
CA LYS A 4 -3.47 9.98 -23.41
C LYS A 4 -3.84 8.76 -22.55
N LYS A 5 -4.85 7.98 -22.95
CA LYS A 5 -5.26 6.75 -22.23
C LYS A 5 -4.16 5.68 -22.28
N HIS A 6 -3.53 5.51 -23.44
CA HIS A 6 -2.42 4.57 -23.61
C HIS A 6 -1.18 4.99 -22.79
N LEU A 7 -0.84 6.28 -22.80
CA LEU A 7 0.25 6.82 -21.98
C LEU A 7 0.01 6.59 -20.49
N ALA A 8 -1.18 6.92 -19.98
CA ALA A 8 -1.55 6.68 -18.58
C ALA A 8 -1.44 5.19 -18.19
N TYR A 9 -1.83 4.29 -19.09
CA TYR A 9 -1.66 2.85 -18.89
C TYR A 9 -0.18 2.45 -18.76
N LEU A 10 0.69 2.96 -19.66
CA LEU A 10 2.13 2.67 -19.61
C LEU A 10 2.78 3.20 -18.33
N VAL A 11 2.45 4.43 -17.92
CA VAL A 11 2.93 5.02 -16.65
C VAL A 11 2.49 4.16 -15.47
N SER A 12 1.23 3.72 -15.44
CA SER A 12 0.70 2.85 -14.38
C SER A 12 1.40 1.49 -14.32
N LYS A 13 1.80 0.93 -15.47
CA LYS A 13 2.59 -0.32 -15.52
C LYS A 13 4.01 -0.09 -15.02
N ALA A 14 4.69 0.96 -15.48
CA ALA A 14 6.02 1.33 -15.02
C ALA A 14 6.07 1.60 -13.51
N ALA A 15 5.06 2.25 -12.95
CA ALA A 15 4.98 2.54 -11.51
C ALA A 15 4.92 1.26 -10.63
N ARG A 16 4.32 0.19 -11.13
CA ARG A 16 3.95 -1.01 -10.34
C ARG A 16 4.93 -2.17 -10.43
N VAL A 17 5.84 -2.17 -11.41
CA VAL A 17 6.80 -3.27 -11.57
C VAL A 17 7.80 -3.29 -10.41
N PHE A 18 8.22 -4.50 -10.05
CA PHE A 18 9.17 -4.72 -8.96
C PHE A 18 10.63 -4.76 -9.45
N ARG A 19 10.85 -5.15 -10.71
CA ARG A 19 12.20 -5.27 -11.29
C ARG A 19 12.56 -4.03 -12.08
N VAL A 20 13.79 -3.58 -11.93
CA VAL A 20 14.34 -2.43 -12.66
C VAL A 20 14.39 -2.70 -14.17
N CYS A 21 14.69 -3.92 -14.60
CA CYS A 21 14.69 -4.28 -16.02
C CYS A 21 13.29 -4.12 -16.66
N ASP A 22 12.25 -4.57 -15.97
CA ASP A 22 10.87 -4.43 -16.44
C ASP A 22 10.44 -2.97 -16.47
N PHE A 23 10.89 -2.17 -15.49
CA PHE A 23 10.67 -0.73 -15.45
C PHE A 23 11.19 -0.05 -16.71
N TYR A 24 12.46 -0.28 -17.06
CA TYR A 24 13.04 0.34 -18.26
C TYR A 24 12.35 -0.09 -19.56
N THR A 25 11.81 -1.30 -19.60
CA THR A 25 11.00 -1.77 -20.75
C THR A 25 9.75 -0.91 -20.93
N TYR A 26 9.02 -0.61 -19.85
CA TYR A 26 7.84 0.27 -19.92
C TYR A 26 8.23 1.73 -20.10
N PHE A 27 9.29 2.18 -19.45
CA PHE A 27 9.76 3.56 -19.54
C PHE A 27 10.24 3.92 -20.95
N HIS A 28 10.88 2.98 -21.66
CA HIS A 28 11.21 3.16 -23.07
C HIS A 28 9.96 3.35 -23.93
N LYS A 29 8.90 2.57 -23.70
CA LYS A 29 7.61 2.74 -24.39
C LYS A 29 6.98 4.11 -24.09
N ILE A 30 7.11 4.62 -22.87
CA ILE A 30 6.67 5.97 -22.51
C ILE A 30 7.43 7.01 -23.33
N LYS A 31 8.77 6.92 -23.41
CA LYS A 31 9.61 7.83 -24.23
C LYS A 31 9.20 7.84 -25.70
N MET A 32 8.87 6.68 -26.27
CA MET A 32 8.42 6.57 -27.66
C MET A 32 7.06 7.22 -27.90
N VAL A 33 6.19 7.25 -26.88
CA VAL A 33 4.83 7.82 -27.00
C VAL A 33 4.85 9.32 -26.73
N ASP A 34 5.57 9.76 -25.70
CA ASP A 34 5.64 11.14 -25.25
C ASP A 34 6.95 11.42 -24.47
N LEU A 35 7.88 12.11 -25.13
CA LEU A 35 9.16 12.47 -24.54
C LEU A 35 9.01 13.49 -23.40
N GLY A 36 8.05 14.42 -23.49
CA GLY A 36 7.83 15.43 -22.46
C GLY A 36 7.29 14.83 -21.17
N CYS A 37 6.42 13.81 -21.27
CA CYS A 37 6.00 13.02 -20.13
C CYS A 37 7.17 12.27 -19.49
N ALA A 38 8.04 11.65 -20.30
CA ALA A 38 9.22 10.94 -19.79
C ALA A 38 10.20 11.88 -19.07
N ASP A 39 10.44 13.08 -19.62
CA ASP A 39 11.28 14.10 -19.00
C ASP A 39 10.70 14.56 -17.65
N TYR A 40 9.41 14.88 -17.62
CA TYR A 40 8.71 15.22 -16.38
C TYR A 40 8.86 14.11 -15.32
N LEU A 41 8.60 12.85 -15.68
CA LEU A 41 8.71 11.71 -14.77
C LEU A 41 10.15 11.46 -14.29
N THR A 42 11.14 11.82 -15.11
CA THR A 42 12.55 11.78 -14.71
C THR A 42 12.86 12.88 -13.70
N ARG A 43 12.37 14.10 -13.92
CA ARG A 43 12.53 15.23 -12.99
C ARG A 43 11.86 15.01 -11.64
N VAL A 44 10.75 14.26 -11.60
CA VAL A 44 10.09 13.84 -10.35
C VAL A 44 10.98 12.89 -9.52
N GLY A 45 11.91 12.15 -10.14
CA GLY A 45 12.70 11.11 -9.50
C GLY A 45 11.96 9.76 -9.45
N PHE A 46 12.59 8.69 -9.92
CA PHE A 46 11.92 7.39 -10.08
C PHE A 46 11.52 6.75 -8.75
N GLU A 47 12.30 6.97 -7.70
CA GLU A 47 12.05 6.53 -6.34
C GLU A 47 10.73 7.03 -5.75
N HIS A 48 10.22 8.16 -6.26
CA HIS A 48 9.01 8.80 -5.75
C HIS A 48 7.72 8.24 -6.33
N TRP A 49 7.77 7.64 -7.52
CA TRP A 49 6.57 7.15 -8.22
C TRP A 49 6.67 5.71 -8.72
N THR A 50 7.82 5.07 -8.58
CA THR A 50 8.04 3.68 -9.00
C THR A 50 8.35 2.78 -7.82
N ARG A 51 7.77 1.59 -7.83
CA ARG A 51 8.06 0.55 -6.84
C ARG A 51 9.41 -0.13 -7.06
N SER A 52 9.94 -0.12 -8.29
CA SER A 52 11.24 -0.73 -8.62
C SER A 52 12.42 0.09 -8.08
N HIS A 53 12.29 1.42 -8.00
CA HIS A 53 13.33 2.33 -7.51
C HIS A 53 13.04 2.92 -6.12
N SER A 54 11.85 2.70 -5.55
CA SER A 54 11.57 3.07 -4.17
C SER A 54 12.40 2.22 -3.21
N HIS A 55 13.16 2.88 -2.35
CA HIS A 55 13.94 2.27 -1.26
C HIS A 55 13.06 1.80 -0.09
N GLY A 56 11.73 1.91 -0.21
CA GLY A 56 10.78 1.52 0.82
C GLY A 56 10.77 0.02 1.06
N MET A 57 11.47 -0.40 2.12
CA MET A 57 11.29 -1.62 2.91
C MET A 57 10.24 -2.59 2.36
N ARG A 58 10.65 -3.40 1.37
CA ARG A 58 9.81 -4.39 0.69
C ARG A 58 9.28 -5.51 1.60
N TYR A 59 9.71 -5.54 2.86
CA TYR A 59 9.45 -6.62 3.80
C TYR A 59 8.82 -6.19 5.13
N ASN A 60 8.76 -4.89 5.45
CA ASN A 60 8.30 -4.46 6.79
C ASN A 60 6.78 -4.46 6.99
N VAL A 61 5.99 -4.60 5.92
CA VAL A 61 4.52 -4.67 6.02
C VAL A 61 4.04 -6.13 6.18
N MET A 62 4.92 -7.12 5.96
CA MET A 62 4.58 -8.55 6.09
C MET A 62 5.15 -9.19 7.37
N THR A 63 5.97 -8.47 8.15
CA THR A 63 6.42 -8.98 9.45
C THR A 63 5.32 -8.75 10.47
N SER A 64 4.95 -9.81 11.19
CA SER A 64 3.99 -9.89 12.32
C SER A 64 3.97 -8.68 13.26
N ASN A 65 5.06 -7.92 13.33
CA ASN A 65 5.25 -6.72 14.12
C ASN A 65 4.14 -5.64 14.00
N VAL A 66 3.49 -5.45 12.85
CA VAL A 66 2.39 -4.46 12.77
C VAL A 66 1.14 -4.98 13.49
N ALA A 67 0.76 -6.24 13.28
CA ALA A 67 -0.36 -6.85 13.99
C ALA A 67 -0.05 -7.06 15.48
N GLU A 68 1.18 -7.45 15.80
CA GLU A 68 1.66 -7.66 17.17
C GLU A 68 1.79 -6.36 17.96
N SER A 69 2.19 -5.24 17.35
CA SER A 69 2.21 -3.94 18.03
C SER A 69 0.82 -3.31 18.16
N LEU A 70 -0.10 -3.61 17.23
CA LEU A 70 -1.47 -3.13 17.28
C LEU A 70 -2.37 -3.93 18.24
N ASN A 71 -2.13 -5.23 18.44
CA ASN A 71 -2.95 -6.07 19.31
C ASN A 71 -3.00 -5.56 20.78
N PRO A 72 -1.87 -5.23 21.43
CA PRO A 72 -1.86 -4.65 22.78
C PRO A 72 -2.49 -3.26 22.85
N ALA A 73 -2.21 -2.40 21.85
CA ALA A 73 -2.76 -1.06 21.78
C ALA A 73 -4.29 -1.06 21.62
N LEU A 74 -4.83 -2.05 20.91
CA LEU A 74 -6.27 -2.25 20.74
C LEU A 74 -6.91 -3.03 21.90
N SER A 75 -6.15 -3.87 22.64
CA SER A 75 -6.65 -4.51 23.85
C SER A 75 -6.86 -3.51 24.99
N GLU A 76 -5.96 -2.54 25.14
CA GLU A 76 -6.12 -1.41 26.09
C GLU A 76 -7.37 -0.58 25.76
N ALA A 77 -7.65 -0.35 24.47
CA ALA A 77 -8.87 0.33 24.03
C ALA A 77 -10.15 -0.49 24.30
N ARG A 78 -10.03 -1.80 24.53
CA ARG A 78 -11.15 -2.72 24.83
C ARG A 78 -11.54 -2.72 26.31
N GLU A 79 -10.70 -2.16 27.20
CA GLU A 79 -11.04 -1.89 28.59
C GLU A 79 -11.90 -0.63 28.76
N TYR A 80 -12.03 0.19 27.71
CA TYR A 80 -13.02 1.27 27.70
C TYR A 80 -14.39 0.71 27.28
N PRO A 81 -15.40 0.77 28.16
CA PRO A 81 -16.68 0.12 27.91
C PRO A 81 -17.44 0.85 26.82
N ILE A 82 -17.41 0.33 25.59
CA ILE A 82 -18.49 0.55 24.62
C ILE A 82 -19.66 -0.39 24.99
N VAL A 83 -20.10 -0.35 26.25
CA VAL A 83 -21.30 -1.08 26.72
C VAL A 83 -21.97 -0.26 27.83
N ALA A 84 -22.43 0.93 27.50
CA ALA A 84 -23.70 1.38 28.04
C ALA A 84 -24.78 0.80 27.10
N HIS A 85 -25.66 -0.02 27.67
CA HIS A 85 -26.76 -0.77 27.06
C HIS A 85 -26.45 -2.24 26.70
N THR A 86 -27.09 -3.12 27.47
CA THR A 86 -27.23 -4.59 27.33
C THR A 86 -26.36 -5.47 28.22
N VAL A 87 -25.99 -4.99 29.40
CA VAL A 87 -25.93 -5.88 30.58
C VAL A 87 -27.38 -6.28 30.94
N ASN A 88 -27.94 -7.31 30.28
CA ASN A 88 -29.06 -8.15 30.77
C ASN A 88 -29.62 -9.13 29.71
N ALA A 89 -28.80 -10.05 29.18
CA ALA A 89 -29.37 -11.20 28.44
C ALA A 89 -28.63 -12.53 28.66
N TYR A 90 -27.40 -12.55 29.16
CA TYR A 90 -26.64 -13.79 29.35
C TYR A 90 -25.95 -13.86 30.71
N GLY A 91 -26.64 -13.39 31.76
CA GLY A 91 -26.22 -13.68 33.13
C GLY A 91 -26.25 -15.18 33.38
N LEU A 92 -25.18 -15.68 34.00
CA LEU A 92 -25.12 -16.92 34.78
C LEU A 92 -25.25 -18.21 33.96
N VAL A 93 -24.12 -18.85 33.64
CA VAL A 93 -23.85 -20.30 33.81
C VAL A 93 -22.47 -20.60 33.21
N LEU A 94 -21.56 -21.13 34.04
CA LEU A 94 -20.17 -21.61 33.79
C LEU A 94 -19.14 -20.47 33.68
N TRP A 95 -18.23 -20.21 34.63
CA TRP A 95 -17.29 -21.15 35.24
C TRP A 95 -16.80 -20.66 36.63
N GLN A 96 -17.28 -21.31 37.70
CA GLN A 96 -16.46 -21.65 38.86
C GLN A 96 -16.51 -23.17 39.00
N THR A 97 -15.43 -23.82 38.59
CA THR A 97 -14.85 -25.02 39.22
C THR A 97 -13.36 -24.95 39.02
#